data_AF-A0A2K5J898-F1
#
_entry.id   AF-A0A2K5J898-F1
#
_cell.length_a   1.000
_cell.length_b   1.000
_cell.length_c   1.000
_cell.angle_alpha   90.00
_cell.angle_beta   90.00
_cell.angle_gamma   90.00
#
_symmetry.space_group_name_H-M   'P 1'
#
loop_
_entity.id
_entity.type
_entity.pdbx_description
1 polymer ?
#
loop_
_entity_poly.entity_id
_entity_poly.type
_entity_poly.pdbx_seq_one_letter_code
_entity_poly.pdbx_strand_id
1 'polypeptide(L)'
;MLQHPEVKGPSIGLLGFSKGGDLCLSMASFLKGITATVLINACVANTVTPLHYKDMIIPKLVDDLGKVKITKSGFLTFMDTWSNPLEERNHQSLIPLEKAQGPFLFIVGMDDQNWKSEFYAQIASERLQAHGKERPQIICYPETGHCIDPPYFPPSRASVHAVLGEAIFYGGEPKAHSKAQVDAWQQIQTFFRKHLNGKKCVKHSKI
;
A
#
# COMPACT_ATOMS: atom_id res chain seq x y z
N MET A 1 -8.15 17.46 9.44
CA MET A 1 -6.71 17.70 9.17
C MET A 1 -6.46 19.06 8.53
N LEU A 2 -6.82 19.31 7.26
CA LEU A 2 -6.45 20.57 6.58
C LEU A 2 -7.02 21.87 7.17
N GLN A 3 -8.07 21.79 7.99
CA GLN A 3 -8.64 22.94 8.70
C GLN A 3 -7.97 23.21 10.06
N HIS A 4 -7.04 22.35 10.49
CA HIS A 4 -6.38 22.50 11.78
C HIS A 4 -5.27 23.57 11.69
N PRO A 5 -5.21 24.54 12.63
CA PRO A 5 -4.29 25.68 12.52
C PRO A 5 -2.81 25.29 12.55
N GLU A 6 -2.47 24.17 13.19
CA GLU A 6 -1.08 23.67 13.27
C GLU A 6 -0.68 22.78 12.08
N VAL A 7 -1.57 22.55 11.11
CA VAL A 7 -1.25 21.81 9.89
C VAL A 7 -0.85 22.81 8.81
N LYS A 8 0.42 22.75 8.36
CA LYS A 8 0.99 23.69 7.38
C LYS A 8 0.16 23.83 6.09
N GLY A 9 -0.42 22.74 5.58
CA GLY A 9 -1.18 22.75 4.32
C GLY A 9 -0.32 23.13 3.10
N PRO A 10 -0.95 23.37 1.93
CA PRO A 10 -2.38 23.35 1.62
C PRO A 10 -2.97 21.94 1.42
N SER A 11 -2.13 20.91 1.55
CA SER A 11 -2.42 19.50 1.26
C SER A 11 -1.78 18.60 2.31
N ILE A 12 -2.14 17.32 2.31
CA ILE A 12 -1.61 16.30 3.22
C ILE A 12 -0.85 15.19 2.49
N GLY A 13 0.00 14.50 3.23
CA GLY A 13 0.50 13.19 2.85
C GLY A 13 -0.39 12.08 3.41
N LEU A 14 -0.41 10.93 2.75
CA LEU A 14 -1.10 9.72 3.21
C LEU A 14 -0.09 8.61 3.44
N LEU A 15 -0.23 7.90 4.55
CA LEU A 15 0.54 6.69 4.87
C LEU A 15 -0.46 5.56 5.15
N GLY A 16 -0.39 4.49 4.35
CA GLY A 16 -1.29 3.36 4.47
C GLY A 16 -0.53 2.04 4.52
N PHE A 17 -0.94 1.16 5.43
CA PHE A 17 -0.46 -0.21 5.55
C PHE A 17 -1.60 -1.18 5.21
N SER A 18 -1.32 -2.25 4.47
CA SER A 18 -2.28 -3.32 4.16
C SER A 18 -3.54 -2.76 3.50
N LYS A 19 -4.75 -3.08 4.00
CA LYS A 19 -6.03 -2.44 3.61
C LYS A 19 -5.97 -0.92 3.69
N GLY A 20 -5.28 -0.34 4.67
CA GLY A 20 -5.07 1.11 4.75
C GLY A 20 -4.33 1.69 3.53
N GLY A 21 -3.49 0.88 2.87
CA GLY A 21 -2.83 1.25 1.62
C GLY A 21 -3.79 1.35 0.44
N ASP A 22 -4.73 0.42 0.29
CA ASP A 22 -5.74 0.48 -0.78
C ASP A 22 -6.70 1.67 -0.57
N LEU A 23 -6.99 2.04 0.68
CA LEU A 23 -7.72 3.25 1.02
C LEU A 23 -6.91 4.50 0.67
N CYS A 24 -5.61 4.53 0.95
CA CYS A 24 -4.75 5.65 0.59
C CYS A 24 -4.68 5.85 -0.93
N LEU A 25 -4.59 4.76 -1.71
CA LEU A 25 -4.67 4.80 -3.18
C LEU A 25 -6.01 5.37 -3.64
N SER A 26 -7.11 4.92 -3.04
CA SER A 26 -8.45 5.38 -3.38
C SER A 26 -8.63 6.86 -3.06
N MET A 27 -8.21 7.30 -1.87
CA MET A 27 -8.20 8.71 -1.48
C MET A 27 -7.37 9.55 -2.47
N ALA A 28 -6.15 9.11 -2.79
CA ALA A 28 -5.29 9.82 -3.73
C ALA A 28 -5.90 9.93 -5.14
N SER A 29 -6.70 8.95 -5.55
CA SER A 29 -7.33 8.91 -6.87
C SER A 29 -8.58 9.79 -6.98
N PHE A 30 -9.33 9.95 -5.89
CA PHE A 30 -10.66 10.57 -5.93
C PHE A 30 -10.81 11.87 -5.14
N LEU A 31 -9.92 12.13 -4.18
CA LEU A 31 -9.98 13.32 -3.32
C LEU A 31 -8.95 14.36 -3.75
N LYS A 32 -9.26 15.63 -3.46
CA LYS A 32 -8.33 16.76 -3.64
C LYS A 32 -7.49 16.94 -2.37
N GLY A 33 -6.37 17.66 -2.51
CA GLY A 33 -5.55 18.05 -1.36
C GLY A 33 -4.60 16.96 -0.86
N ILE A 34 -4.25 15.99 -1.71
CA ILE A 34 -3.26 14.95 -1.41
C ILE A 34 -2.02 15.19 -2.25
N THR A 35 -0.88 15.35 -1.59
CA THR A 35 0.39 15.70 -2.26
C THR A 35 1.35 14.53 -2.39
N ALA A 36 1.28 13.53 -1.53
CA ALA A 36 2.21 12.41 -1.54
C ALA A 36 1.60 11.22 -0.81
N THR A 37 1.85 10.00 -1.30
CA THR A 37 1.25 8.79 -0.74
C THR A 37 2.30 7.70 -0.55
N VAL A 38 2.38 7.15 0.66
CA VAL A 38 3.24 6.03 1.03
C VAL A 38 2.38 4.82 1.31
N LEU A 39 2.79 3.67 0.76
CA LEU A 39 2.04 2.43 0.75
C LEU A 39 2.95 1.31 1.25
N ILE A 40 2.62 0.74 2.40
CA ILE A 40 3.33 -0.40 2.99
C ILE A 40 2.52 -1.66 2.73
N ASN A 41 3.07 -2.60 1.95
CA ASN A 41 2.44 -3.88 1.64
C ASN A 41 0.97 -3.73 1.24
N ALA A 42 0.70 -2.91 0.21
CA ALA A 42 -0.64 -2.52 -0.21
C ALA A 42 -1.12 -3.26 -1.45
N CYS A 43 -2.42 -3.55 -1.52
CA CYS A 43 -3.08 -3.97 -2.75
C CYS A 43 -3.49 -2.76 -3.61
N VAL A 44 -3.40 -2.89 -4.92
CA VAL A 44 -3.83 -1.88 -5.91
C VAL A 44 -5.29 -2.02 -6.34
N ALA A 45 -5.96 -3.06 -5.86
CA ALA A 45 -7.38 -3.26 -6.00
C ALA A 45 -8.07 -3.06 -4.65
N ASN A 46 -9.35 -2.67 -4.68
CA ASN A 46 -10.15 -2.57 -3.47
C ASN A 46 -10.42 -3.97 -2.90
N THR A 47 -10.04 -4.21 -1.65
CA THR A 47 -10.21 -5.51 -0.98
C THR A 47 -11.28 -5.50 0.11
N VAL A 48 -11.64 -6.67 0.64
CA VAL A 48 -12.53 -6.88 1.81
C VAL A 48 -14.01 -6.52 1.59
N THR A 49 -14.34 -5.26 1.28
CA THR A 49 -15.71 -4.76 1.12
C THR A 49 -15.80 -3.80 -0.07
N PRO A 50 -16.95 -3.68 -0.77
CA PRO A 50 -17.14 -2.63 -1.76
C PRO A 50 -16.85 -1.24 -1.18
N LEU A 51 -16.13 -0.41 -1.94
CA LEU A 51 -15.81 0.97 -1.59
C LEU A 51 -16.81 1.90 -2.26
N HIS A 52 -17.42 2.79 -1.48
CA HIS A 52 -18.39 3.78 -1.95
C HIS A 52 -17.81 5.20 -1.89
N TYR A 53 -17.98 5.97 -2.95
CA TYR A 53 -17.69 7.40 -2.96
C TYR A 53 -18.69 8.14 -3.85
N LYS A 54 -19.61 8.89 -3.22
CA LYS A 54 -20.79 9.46 -3.90
C LYS A 54 -21.55 8.35 -4.64
N ASP A 55 -21.82 8.52 -5.93
CA ASP A 55 -22.53 7.54 -6.77
C ASP A 55 -21.60 6.44 -7.34
N MET A 56 -20.31 6.49 -7.04
CA MET A 56 -19.34 5.51 -7.52
C MET A 56 -19.18 4.36 -6.51
N ILE A 57 -19.15 3.13 -7.04
CA ILE A 57 -18.87 1.91 -6.29
C ILE A 57 -17.69 1.21 -6.94
N ILE A 58 -16.65 0.89 -6.16
CA ILE A 58 -15.58 -0.03 -6.56
C ILE A 58 -15.87 -1.36 -5.87
N PRO A 59 -16.19 -2.44 -6.60
CA PRO A 59 -16.43 -3.75 -6.00
C PRO A 59 -15.18 -4.25 -5.28
N LYS A 60 -15.37 -5.17 -4.33
CA LYS A 60 -14.22 -5.87 -3.73
C LYS A 60 -13.57 -6.80 -4.76
N LEU A 61 -12.25 -6.92 -4.70
CA LEU A 61 -11.51 -7.96 -5.38
C LEU A 61 -12.01 -9.33 -4.91
N VAL A 62 -12.20 -10.24 -5.86
CA VAL A 62 -12.64 -11.60 -5.57
C VAL A 62 -11.55 -12.34 -4.81
N ASP A 63 -11.93 -12.93 -3.68
CA ASP A 63 -11.13 -13.82 -2.86
C ASP A 63 -11.71 -15.24 -2.87
N ASP A 64 -10.85 -16.25 -2.77
CA ASP A 64 -11.20 -17.66 -2.65
C ASP A 64 -10.63 -18.21 -1.34
N LEU A 65 -11.50 -18.29 -0.33
CA LEU A 65 -11.14 -18.81 0.99
C LEU A 65 -10.77 -20.30 0.96
N GLY A 66 -11.18 -21.04 -0.08
CA GLY A 66 -10.74 -22.43 -0.29
C GLY A 66 -9.24 -22.55 -0.59
N LYS A 67 -8.56 -21.43 -0.91
CA LYS A 67 -7.11 -21.36 -1.13
C LYS A 67 -6.32 -20.93 0.09
N VAL A 68 -6.96 -20.73 1.25
CA VAL A 68 -6.25 -20.54 2.51
C VAL A 68 -5.39 -21.79 2.76
N LYS A 69 -4.10 -21.58 3.07
CA LYS A 69 -3.19 -22.69 3.38
C LYS A 69 -2.83 -22.66 4.86
N ILE A 70 -2.55 -23.83 5.39
CA ILE A 70 -2.00 -24.01 6.74
C ILE A 70 -0.49 -24.25 6.59
N THR A 71 0.31 -23.46 7.30
CA THR A 71 1.77 -23.62 7.34
C THR A 71 2.15 -24.88 8.13
N LYS A 72 3.40 -25.33 8.03
CA LYS A 72 3.90 -26.48 8.82
C LYS A 72 3.74 -26.29 10.33
N SER A 73 3.70 -25.04 10.80
CA SER A 73 3.52 -24.66 12.20
C SER A 73 2.06 -24.40 12.59
N GLY A 74 1.10 -24.67 11.70
CA GLY A 74 -0.34 -24.60 12.00
C GLY A 74 -0.98 -23.22 11.82
N PHE A 75 -0.25 -22.21 11.32
CA PHE A 75 -0.80 -20.88 11.05
C PHE A 75 -1.48 -20.82 9.68
N LEU A 76 -2.49 -19.97 9.53
CA LEU A 76 -3.11 -19.70 8.24
C LEU A 76 -2.29 -18.68 7.43
N THR A 77 -2.22 -18.85 6.11
CA THR A 77 -1.68 -17.86 5.17
C THR A 77 -2.72 -17.55 4.09
N PHE A 78 -2.87 -16.26 3.77
CA PHE A 78 -3.81 -15.74 2.78
C PHE A 78 -3.17 -15.45 1.43
N MET A 79 -1.87 -15.71 1.28
CA MET A 79 -1.07 -15.34 0.10
C MET A 79 -1.71 -15.72 -1.24
N ASP A 80 -2.39 -16.87 -1.32
CA ASP A 80 -2.99 -17.39 -2.55
C ASP A 80 -4.52 -17.20 -2.64
N THR A 81 -5.12 -16.49 -1.68
CA THR A 81 -6.59 -16.31 -1.62
C THR A 81 -7.10 -15.23 -2.54
N TRP A 82 -6.33 -14.16 -2.75
CA TRP A 82 -6.73 -13.03 -3.57
C TRP A 82 -6.58 -13.34 -5.07
N SER A 83 -7.64 -13.13 -5.83
CA SER A 83 -7.60 -13.29 -7.29
C SER A 83 -6.70 -12.26 -7.95
N ASN A 84 -6.26 -12.54 -9.19
CA ASN A 84 -5.48 -11.57 -9.95
C ASN A 84 -6.38 -10.39 -10.37
N PRO A 85 -6.08 -9.14 -9.96
CA PRO A 85 -6.89 -7.98 -10.31
C PRO A 85 -6.79 -7.60 -11.80
N LEU A 86 -5.84 -8.16 -12.54
CA LEU A 86 -5.70 -7.99 -14.00
C LEU A 86 -6.56 -8.97 -14.81
N GLU A 87 -7.30 -9.89 -14.19
CA GLU A 87 -8.30 -10.69 -14.90
C GLU A 87 -9.53 -9.83 -15.22
N GLU A 88 -10.11 -9.99 -16.41
CA GLU A 88 -11.25 -9.18 -16.90
C GLU A 88 -12.40 -9.08 -15.89
N ARG A 89 -12.76 -10.20 -15.26
CA ARG A 89 -13.79 -10.26 -14.21
C ARG A 89 -13.49 -9.42 -12.96
N ASN A 90 -12.21 -9.11 -12.71
CA ASN A 90 -11.73 -8.39 -11.53
C ASN A 90 -11.33 -6.94 -11.84
N HIS A 91 -11.28 -6.53 -13.11
CA HIS A 91 -10.80 -5.20 -13.51
C HIS A 91 -11.52 -4.05 -12.81
N GLN A 92 -12.81 -4.21 -12.53
CA GLN A 92 -13.61 -3.19 -11.85
C GLN A 92 -13.15 -2.93 -10.41
N SER A 93 -12.42 -3.86 -9.79
CA SER A 93 -11.85 -3.68 -8.44
C SER A 93 -10.57 -2.83 -8.43
N LEU A 94 -9.93 -2.63 -9.59
CA LEU A 94 -8.69 -1.86 -9.69
C LEU A 94 -8.94 -0.39 -9.32
N ILE A 95 -8.10 0.13 -8.43
CA ILE A 95 -8.14 1.53 -8.04
C ILE A 95 -7.46 2.36 -9.14
N PRO A 96 -8.10 3.41 -9.68
CA PRO A 96 -7.56 4.20 -10.79
C PRO A 96 -6.49 5.19 -10.33
N LEU A 97 -5.37 4.66 -9.83
CA LEU A 97 -4.24 5.40 -9.26
C LEU A 97 -3.58 6.38 -10.24
N GLU A 98 -3.79 6.23 -11.54
CA GLU A 98 -3.42 7.20 -12.57
C GLU A 98 -4.12 8.56 -12.40
N LYS A 99 -5.27 8.60 -11.72
CA LYS A 99 -5.99 9.86 -11.43
C LYS A 99 -5.32 10.68 -10.34
N ALA A 100 -4.46 10.06 -9.53
CA ALA A 100 -3.74 10.75 -8.48
C ALA A 100 -2.77 11.80 -9.03
N GLN A 101 -2.59 12.86 -8.27
CA GLN A 101 -1.72 13.99 -8.62
C GLN A 101 -0.33 13.89 -8.00
N GLY A 102 -0.23 13.31 -6.80
CA GLY A 102 1.02 13.18 -6.06
C GLY A 102 1.81 11.92 -6.43
N PRO A 103 3.13 11.88 -6.14
CA PRO A 103 3.93 10.69 -6.30
C PRO A 103 3.59 9.63 -5.25
N PHE A 104 3.98 8.40 -5.56
CA PHE A 104 3.85 7.24 -4.70
C PHE A 104 5.21 6.68 -4.28
N LEU A 105 5.28 6.22 -3.02
CA LEU A 105 6.33 5.34 -2.52
C LEU A 105 5.68 4.04 -2.07
N PHE A 106 6.09 2.93 -2.67
CA PHE A 106 5.73 1.58 -2.26
C PHE A 106 6.87 0.98 -1.43
N ILE A 107 6.54 0.48 -0.25
CA ILE A 107 7.41 -0.29 0.64
C ILE A 107 6.85 -1.71 0.66
N VAL A 108 7.67 -2.66 0.22
CA VAL A 108 7.25 -4.04 -0.04
C VAL A 108 8.11 -5.00 0.77
N GLY A 109 7.47 -5.86 1.54
CA GLY A 109 8.05 -7.08 2.09
C GLY A 109 7.97 -8.20 1.06
N MET A 110 9.12 -8.77 0.68
CA MET A 110 9.20 -9.84 -0.32
C MET A 110 8.72 -11.20 0.19
N ASP A 111 8.58 -11.34 1.51
CA ASP A 111 8.02 -12.52 2.16
C ASP A 111 6.66 -12.20 2.79
N ASP A 112 5.89 -11.28 2.18
CA ASP A 112 4.51 -11.01 2.60
C ASP A 112 3.63 -12.25 2.36
N GLN A 113 3.11 -12.80 3.46
CA GLN A 113 2.26 -14.01 3.44
C GLN A 113 0.76 -13.68 3.50
N ASN A 114 0.39 -12.40 3.52
CA ASN A 114 -1.00 -11.97 3.50
C ASN A 114 -1.51 -11.84 2.06
N TRP A 115 -0.69 -11.26 1.17
CA TRP A 115 -0.98 -11.09 -0.25
C TRP A 115 0.26 -10.73 -1.08
N LYS A 116 0.11 -10.64 -2.40
CA LYS A 116 1.21 -10.46 -3.36
C LYS A 116 1.67 -9.00 -3.49
N SER A 117 2.19 -8.42 -2.42
CA SER A 117 2.58 -6.99 -2.35
C SER A 117 3.53 -6.55 -3.47
N GLU A 118 4.56 -7.34 -3.81
CA GLU A 118 5.48 -7.03 -4.93
C GLU A 118 4.74 -6.96 -6.27
N PHE A 119 3.90 -7.95 -6.54
CA PHE A 119 3.11 -8.01 -7.76
C PHE A 119 2.17 -6.80 -7.89
N TYR A 120 1.54 -6.38 -6.80
CA TYR A 120 0.68 -5.19 -6.79
C TYR A 120 1.48 -3.90 -7.02
N ALA A 121 2.66 -3.76 -6.41
CA ALA A 121 3.52 -2.60 -6.67
C ALA A 121 3.96 -2.52 -8.14
N GLN A 122 4.24 -3.66 -8.77
CA GLN A 122 4.58 -3.73 -10.19
C GLN A 122 3.39 -3.32 -11.08
N ILE A 123 2.17 -3.80 -10.78
CA ILE A 123 0.95 -3.35 -11.47
C ILE A 123 0.79 -1.83 -11.37
N ALA A 124 1.00 -1.25 -10.18
CA ALA A 124 0.93 0.21 -10.01
C ALA A 124 1.93 0.93 -10.92
N SER A 125 3.17 0.46 -10.94
CA SER A 125 4.24 1.02 -11.77
C SER A 125 3.91 0.97 -13.25
N GLU A 126 3.44 -0.16 -13.76
CA GLU A 126 3.04 -0.32 -15.16
C GLU A 126 1.84 0.56 -15.51
N ARG A 127 0.82 0.57 -14.65
CA ARG A 127 -0.39 1.37 -14.86
C ARG A 127 -0.11 2.86 -14.88
N LEU A 128 0.75 3.37 -14.00
CA LEU A 128 1.17 4.77 -13.98
C LEU A 128 1.88 5.15 -15.27
N GLN A 129 2.87 4.36 -15.68
CA GLN A 129 3.65 4.63 -16.88
C GLN A 129 2.79 4.57 -18.16
N ALA A 130 1.86 3.61 -18.24
CA ALA A 130 0.91 3.50 -19.35
C ALA A 130 0.00 4.73 -19.50
N HIS A 131 -0.21 5.49 -18.41
CA HIS A 131 -0.99 6.74 -18.42
C HIS A 131 -0.11 8.00 -18.37
N GLY A 132 1.17 7.90 -18.72
CA GLY A 132 2.09 9.03 -18.83
C GLY A 132 2.49 9.65 -17.48
N LYS A 133 2.30 8.94 -16.37
CA LYS A 133 2.75 9.36 -15.04
C LYS A 133 4.18 8.90 -14.79
N GLU A 134 4.85 9.59 -13.87
CA GLU A 134 6.18 9.19 -13.40
C GLU A 134 6.13 7.80 -12.74
N ARG A 135 7.19 7.02 -12.93
CA ARG A 135 7.35 5.73 -12.28
C ARG A 135 7.39 5.93 -10.75
N PRO A 136 6.61 5.17 -9.96
CA PRO A 136 6.63 5.29 -8.52
C PRO A 136 7.97 4.77 -7.96
N GLN A 137 8.35 5.27 -6.78
CA GLN A 137 9.46 4.65 -6.05
C GLN A 137 8.95 3.34 -5.43
N ILE A 138 9.69 2.25 -5.63
CA ILE A 138 9.39 0.95 -5.03
C ILE A 138 10.65 0.48 -4.30
N ILE A 139 10.50 0.13 -3.03
CA ILE A 139 11.56 -0.42 -2.20
C ILE A 139 11.11 -1.81 -1.74
N CYS A 140 11.84 -2.83 -2.18
CA CYS A 140 11.59 -4.22 -1.82
C CYS A 140 12.61 -4.68 -0.78
N TYR A 141 12.12 -5.19 0.35
CA TYR A 141 12.94 -5.75 1.41
C TYR A 141 12.88 -7.28 1.37
N PRO A 142 14.02 -7.96 1.14
CA PRO A 142 14.07 -9.42 1.19
C PRO A 142 13.75 -9.93 2.61
N GLU A 143 13.18 -11.12 2.69
CA GLU A 143 12.89 -11.82 3.97
C GLU A 143 12.10 -10.95 4.97
N THR A 144 11.25 -10.06 4.45
CA THR A 144 10.43 -9.14 5.24
C THR A 144 8.96 -9.45 4.98
N GLY A 145 8.20 -9.62 6.05
CA GLY A 145 6.79 -10.01 6.01
C GLY A 145 5.82 -8.85 5.86
N HIS A 146 4.56 -9.13 6.14
CA HIS A 146 3.45 -8.19 5.99
C HIS A 146 3.55 -7.00 6.98
N CYS A 147 3.79 -7.26 8.26
CA CYS A 147 3.73 -6.24 9.33
C CYS A 147 5.03 -5.41 9.45
N ILE A 148 5.25 -4.44 8.56
CA ILE A 148 6.40 -3.51 8.64
C ILE A 148 6.05 -2.34 9.57
N ASP A 149 6.15 -2.60 10.88
CA ASP A 149 5.92 -1.62 11.95
C ASP A 149 7.05 -0.57 12.09
N PRO A 150 6.88 0.48 12.92
CA PRO A 150 7.96 1.40 13.25
C PRO A 150 9.21 0.70 13.82
N PRO A 151 10.38 1.36 13.80
CA PRO A 151 11.64 0.75 14.23
C PRO A 151 11.57 0.18 15.65
N TYR A 152 12.19 -1.00 15.83
CA TYR A 152 12.32 -1.71 17.10
C TYR A 152 11.02 -2.28 17.68
N PHE A 153 9.89 -2.20 16.95
CA PHE A 153 8.77 -3.10 17.23
C PHE A 153 9.21 -4.54 16.98
N PRO A 154 9.00 -5.48 17.93
CA PRO A 154 9.33 -6.88 17.71
C PRO A 154 8.63 -7.40 16.45
N PRO A 155 9.35 -7.97 15.46
CA PRO A 155 8.74 -8.47 14.23
C PRO A 155 7.64 -9.48 14.52
N SER A 156 6.38 -9.11 14.23
CA SER A 156 5.24 -9.99 14.38
C SER A 156 5.15 -10.90 13.15
N ARG A 157 5.68 -12.12 13.29
CA ARG A 157 5.64 -13.13 12.21
C ARG A 157 4.32 -13.88 12.15
N ALA A 158 3.63 -13.97 13.28
CA ALA A 158 2.30 -14.55 13.39
C ALA A 158 1.55 -13.96 14.58
N SER A 159 0.24 -13.82 14.46
CA SER A 159 -0.63 -13.40 15.58
C SER A 159 -2.06 -13.86 15.34
N VAL A 160 -2.90 -13.81 16.39
CA VAL A 160 -4.34 -13.93 16.21
C VAL A 160 -4.88 -12.65 15.58
N HIS A 161 -5.41 -12.74 14.36
CA HIS A 161 -5.94 -11.59 13.65
C HIS A 161 -7.23 -11.11 14.31
N ALA A 162 -7.22 -9.87 14.81
CA ALA A 162 -8.27 -9.34 15.68
C ALA A 162 -9.69 -9.42 15.09
N VAL A 163 -9.84 -9.33 13.77
CA VAL A 163 -11.15 -9.41 13.10
C VAL A 163 -11.57 -10.85 12.80
N LEU A 164 -10.60 -11.74 12.52
CA LEU A 164 -10.90 -13.11 12.08
C LEU A 164 -10.95 -14.08 13.27
N GLY A 165 -10.28 -13.77 14.38
CA GLY A 165 -10.09 -14.69 15.50
C GLY A 165 -9.11 -15.82 15.21
N GLU A 166 -8.46 -15.81 14.05
CA GLU A 166 -7.62 -16.90 13.55
C GLU A 166 -6.12 -16.59 13.67
N ALA A 167 -5.29 -17.63 13.85
CA ALA A 167 -3.84 -17.49 13.94
C ALA A 167 -3.22 -17.37 12.54
N ILE A 168 -2.79 -16.16 12.16
CA ILE A 168 -2.31 -15.84 10.81
C ILE A 168 -0.80 -15.72 10.80
N PHE A 169 -0.17 -16.24 9.74
CA PHE A 169 1.23 -16.05 9.42
C PHE A 169 1.42 -14.87 8.48
N TYR A 170 2.31 -13.95 8.85
CA TYR A 170 2.60 -12.72 8.11
C TYR A 170 3.91 -12.78 7.34
N GLY A 171 4.73 -13.82 7.58
CA GLY A 171 6.06 -13.96 7.00
C GLY A 171 7.13 -13.11 7.66
N GLY A 172 8.30 -13.07 7.03
CA GLY A 172 9.49 -12.35 7.45
C GLY A 172 10.42 -13.17 8.36
N GLU A 173 11.72 -12.88 8.26
CA GLU A 173 12.76 -13.38 9.16
C GLU A 173 13.15 -12.29 10.18
N PRO A 174 13.25 -12.59 11.49
CA PRO A 174 13.35 -11.55 12.53
C PRO A 174 14.45 -10.52 12.28
N LYS A 175 15.65 -10.97 11.88
CA LYS A 175 16.79 -10.08 11.65
C LYS A 175 16.62 -9.20 10.42
N ALA A 176 16.15 -9.76 9.31
CA ALA A 176 15.94 -9.03 8.06
C ALA A 176 14.78 -8.04 8.22
N HIS A 177 13.67 -8.49 8.80
CA HIS A 177 12.48 -7.70 9.05
C HIS A 177 12.77 -6.50 9.97
N SER A 178 13.52 -6.70 11.05
CA SER A 178 13.90 -5.60 11.96
C SER A 178 14.72 -4.52 11.24
N LYS A 179 15.63 -4.93 10.33
CA LYS A 179 16.40 -3.98 9.52
C LYS A 179 15.52 -3.24 8.51
N ALA A 180 14.58 -3.94 7.90
CA ALA A 180 13.62 -3.35 6.97
C ALA A 180 12.75 -2.29 7.66
N GLN A 181 12.27 -2.52 8.88
CA GLN A 181 11.53 -1.51 9.66
C GLN A 181 12.34 -0.22 9.89
N VAL A 182 13.62 -0.36 10.26
CA VAL A 182 14.52 0.79 10.47
C VAL A 182 14.71 1.59 9.18
N ASP A 183 15.02 0.91 8.07
CA ASP A 183 15.22 1.60 6.79
C ASP A 183 13.91 2.20 6.25
N ALA A 184 12.82 1.43 6.25
CA ALA A 184 11.50 1.87 5.82
C ALA A 184 11.11 3.17 6.53
N TRP A 185 11.27 3.24 7.85
CA TRP A 185 10.98 4.46 8.62
C TRP A 185 11.77 5.68 8.15
N GLN A 186 13.05 5.49 7.79
CA GLN A 186 13.89 6.55 7.25
C GLN A 186 13.45 6.96 5.84
N GLN A 187 13.07 6.00 5.00
CA GLN A 187 12.56 6.24 3.64
C GLN A 187 11.25 7.02 3.66
N ILE A 188 10.32 6.66 4.55
CA ILE A 188 9.04 7.34 4.75
C ILE A 188 9.26 8.81 5.14
N GLN A 189 10.11 9.05 6.15
CA GLN A 189 10.44 10.40 6.59
C GLN A 189 11.08 11.23 5.46
N THR A 190 12.02 10.63 4.72
CA THR A 190 12.70 11.29 3.60
C THR A 190 11.72 11.65 2.50
N PHE A 191 10.84 10.73 2.14
CA PHE A 191 9.81 10.92 1.13
C PHE A 191 8.83 12.03 1.51
N PHE A 192 8.30 12.03 2.74
CA PHE A 192 7.39 13.09 3.17
C PHE A 192 8.08 14.43 3.33
N ARG A 193 9.31 14.49 3.87
CA ARG A 193 10.07 15.76 3.93
C ARG A 193 10.30 16.34 2.54
N LYS A 194 10.61 15.51 1.54
CA LYS A 194 10.80 15.94 0.15
C LYS A 194 9.51 16.56 -0.44
N HIS A 195 8.37 15.91 -0.26
CA HIS A 195 7.14 16.29 -0.98
C HIS A 195 6.23 17.23 -0.20
N LEU A 196 6.27 17.24 1.13
CA LEU A 196 5.42 18.09 1.98
C LEU A 196 6.11 19.40 2.41
N ASN A 197 7.46 19.48 2.40
CA ASN A 197 8.16 20.70 2.84
C ASN A 197 8.20 21.83 1.80
N GLY A 198 7.67 21.62 0.59
CA GLY A 198 7.23 22.71 -0.29
C GLY A 198 8.34 23.50 -0.99
N LYS A 199 9.26 22.85 -1.70
CA LYS A 199 9.87 23.51 -2.87
C LYS A 199 8.96 23.26 -4.07
N LYS A 200 8.11 24.24 -4.40
CA LYS A 200 7.42 24.26 -5.70
C LYS A 200 8.50 24.17 -6.77
N CYS A 201 8.55 23.07 -7.52
CA CYS A 201 9.27 23.05 -8.78
C CYS A 201 8.47 23.97 -9.71
N VAL A 202 8.87 25.25 -9.78
CA VAL A 202 8.30 26.18 -10.75
C VAL A 202 8.71 25.64 -12.10
N LYS A 203 7.78 25.01 -12.82
CA LYS A 203 7.97 24.72 -14.24
C LYS A 203 8.09 26.08 -14.92
N HIS A 204 9.28 26.44 -15.37
CA HIS A 204 9.44 27.54 -16.30
C HIS A 204 8.73 27.13 -17.60
N SER A 205 7.58 27.75 -17.84
CA SER A 205 6.98 27.77 -19.17
C SER A 205 8.00 28.40 -20.11
N LYS A 206 8.52 27.63 -21.05
CA LYS A 206 9.26 28.20 -22.17
C LYS A 206 8.25 28.98 -23.01
N ILE A 207 8.49 30.29 -23.12
CA ILE A 207 7.94 31.15 -24.18
C ILE A 207 8.65 30.76 -25.47
#